data_AF-A0A6I0SCR1-F1
#
_entry.id   AF-A0A6I0SCR1-F1
#
_cell.length_a   1.000
_cell.length_b   1.000
_cell.length_c   1.000
_cell.angle_alpha   90.00
_cell.angle_beta   90.00
_cell.angle_gamma   90.00
#
_symmetry.space_group_name_H-M   'P 1'
#
loop_
_entity.id
_entity.type
_entity.pdbx_description
1 polymer ?
#
loop_
_entity_poly.entity_id
_entity_poly.type
_entity_poly.pdbx_seq_one_letter_code
_entity_poly.pdbx_strand_id
1 'polypeptide(L)'
;MKKSIFLSFILCLCLVACIPQQAMAQKQSRMEKLLRYLNDNDADKWQKNREKLDDETKAYYAEDLSLMDVLNDLWNGQSEQAATLYFGCYEKAAQNNFPGICEGEKIPLSQIRDKADQSIINLLEASKDKIPFSRALLDSIHATEYPVDSAMLQRLQNIREVALLEGMLKAPTPIIYQTYVKEYPNGKFIAQVNASENVRLYQLVKTTPTPENFKAFFEDPEMQKYYQDRGPRPYLAEVRTLYDDFLFQRIDSLKKEGNATAIRQIIDDYKNTPYLSTGARTHLNDLEYLSEKADFELLKPAIVNSESLGLLQEFLKTHKYKEFRDQAKNLRAPFILQAIVSTPTTVKYYTQGRLIKCCETDSTGNITTSYTYNDKGQLTTTLSVTEKNGQPINEVQTSRLYDPQGHCIFEVKTNPKTKTDFYHRARRIGIDGSIESDSLKYMDGRYTVSSYNKQGLLTETKEYNKNGEMEGYTVNKYDDKGRMTESQHQNMLFVNSPNQILSQKELYEYDKYGYLTRIVYQRIFGNSQKTSGCLTCLYDEYGNRIDGDSYYEYDNTGQWICRTSYDNPQQVERIQYIYK
;
A
#
# COMPACT_ATOMS: atom_id res chain seq x y z
N MET A 1 -38.76 -104.51 60.35
CA MET A 1 -37.78 -103.42 60.58
C MET A 1 -36.89 -103.38 59.34
N LYS A 2 -36.97 -102.42 58.41
CA LYS A 2 -36.68 -100.99 58.52
C LYS A 2 -37.63 -100.19 57.61
N LYS A 3 -38.46 -99.36 58.24
CA LYS A 3 -39.13 -98.20 57.66
C LYS A 3 -38.18 -97.01 57.73
N SER A 4 -38.42 -96.01 56.89
CA SER A 4 -37.99 -94.62 57.08
C SER A 4 -36.52 -94.34 56.75
N ILE A 5 -36.27 -93.68 55.61
CA ILE A 5 -35.23 -92.65 55.38
C ILE A 5 -35.32 -92.09 53.94
N PHE A 6 -35.92 -92.80 52.97
CA PHE A 6 -35.90 -92.33 51.57
C PHE A 6 -36.99 -91.32 51.15
N LEU A 7 -38.01 -91.05 51.98
CA LEU A 7 -39.11 -90.14 51.60
C LEU A 7 -38.92 -88.68 52.08
N SER A 8 -37.94 -88.41 52.94
CA SER A 8 -37.72 -87.07 53.50
C SER A 8 -36.70 -86.21 52.73
N PHE A 9 -35.97 -86.80 51.79
CA PHE A 9 -35.00 -86.06 50.95
C PHE A 9 -35.60 -85.54 49.64
N ILE A 10 -36.67 -86.15 49.12
CA ILE A 10 -37.29 -85.73 47.86
C ILE A 10 -38.35 -84.63 48.07
N LEU A 11 -38.97 -84.54 49.25
CA LEU A 11 -39.92 -83.44 49.55
C LEU A 11 -39.22 -82.14 49.96
N CYS A 12 -37.98 -82.19 50.46
CA CYS A 12 -37.21 -81.01 50.84
C CYS A 12 -36.48 -80.36 49.64
N LEU A 13 -36.21 -81.11 48.56
CA LEU A 13 -35.61 -80.56 47.33
C LEU A 13 -36.63 -79.90 46.39
N CYS A 14 -37.92 -80.22 46.48
CA CYS A 14 -38.96 -79.54 45.67
C CYS A 14 -39.43 -78.19 46.25
N LEU A 15 -39.20 -77.92 47.54
CA LEU A 15 -39.62 -76.66 48.19
C LEU A 15 -38.55 -75.56 48.19
N VAL A 16 -37.30 -75.87 47.84
CA VAL A 16 -36.23 -74.85 47.73
C VAL A 16 -36.11 -74.30 46.29
N ALA A 17 -36.75 -74.93 45.30
CA ALA A 17 -36.78 -74.43 43.91
C ALA A 17 -37.90 -73.41 43.62
N CYS A 18 -38.94 -73.32 44.46
CA CYS A 18 -40.09 -72.40 44.23
C CYS A 18 -40.01 -71.04 44.95
N ILE A 19 -39.15 -70.90 45.98
CA ILE A 19 -39.01 -69.65 46.76
C ILE A 19 -38.33 -68.52 45.95
N PRO A 20 -37.29 -68.77 45.11
CA PRO A 20 -36.70 -67.72 44.29
C PRO A 20 -37.73 -67.11 43.34
N GLN A 21 -38.61 -67.92 42.75
CA GLN A 21 -39.55 -67.48 41.71
C GLN A 21 -40.66 -66.56 42.24
N GLN A 22 -41.14 -66.77 43.47
CA GLN A 22 -42.13 -65.89 44.11
C GLN A 22 -41.52 -64.54 44.56
N ALA A 23 -40.30 -64.56 45.12
CA ALA A 23 -39.60 -63.34 45.51
C ALA A 23 -39.24 -62.48 44.30
N MET A 24 -38.83 -63.11 43.19
CA MET A 24 -38.54 -62.42 41.93
C MET A 24 -39.78 -61.80 41.29
N ALA A 25 -40.93 -62.50 41.30
CA ALA A 25 -42.20 -61.95 40.82
C ALA A 25 -42.67 -60.74 41.65
N GLN A 26 -42.44 -60.74 42.97
CA GLN A 26 -42.77 -59.59 43.82
C GLN A 26 -41.87 -58.38 43.53
N LYS A 27 -40.58 -58.59 43.25
CA LYS A 27 -39.64 -57.52 42.86
C LYS A 27 -40.01 -56.93 41.50
N GLN A 28 -40.34 -57.77 40.52
CA GLN A 28 -40.80 -57.34 39.20
C GLN A 28 -42.10 -56.53 39.28
N SER A 29 -43.09 -56.96 40.08
CA SER A 29 -44.36 -56.23 40.25
C SER A 29 -44.18 -54.82 40.84
N ARG A 30 -43.12 -54.57 41.63
CA ARG A 30 -42.81 -53.22 42.13
C ARG A 30 -42.27 -52.32 41.02
N MET A 31 -41.44 -52.87 40.14
CA MET A 31 -40.90 -52.18 38.95
C MET A 31 -41.99 -51.87 37.93
N GLU A 32 -42.90 -52.82 37.69
CA GLU A 32 -44.11 -52.66 36.86
C GLU A 32 -44.97 -51.49 37.36
N LYS A 33 -45.30 -51.46 38.65
CA LYS A 33 -46.05 -50.34 39.25
C LYS A 33 -45.35 -49.00 39.10
N LEU A 34 -44.02 -48.98 39.22
CA LEU A 34 -43.23 -47.76 39.00
C LEU A 34 -43.33 -47.30 37.55
N LEU A 35 -43.15 -48.19 36.58
CA LEU A 35 -43.31 -47.86 35.16
C LEU A 35 -44.71 -47.31 34.87
N ARG A 36 -45.77 -47.90 35.44
CA ARG A 36 -47.13 -47.40 35.27
C ARG A 36 -47.29 -45.97 35.78
N TYR A 37 -46.87 -45.67 37.01
CA TYR A 37 -46.97 -44.32 37.55
C TYR A 37 -46.18 -43.30 36.72
N LEU A 38 -45.02 -43.70 36.20
CA LEU A 38 -44.23 -42.86 35.32
C LEU A 38 -44.93 -42.61 33.97
N ASN A 39 -45.50 -43.64 33.38
CA ASN A 39 -46.23 -43.56 32.11
C ASN A 39 -47.49 -42.69 32.24
N ASP A 40 -48.20 -42.79 33.37
CA ASP A 40 -49.40 -42.02 33.71
C ASP A 40 -49.09 -40.56 34.12
N ASN A 41 -47.82 -40.16 34.13
CA ASN A 41 -47.33 -38.86 34.62
C ASN A 41 -47.70 -38.55 36.09
N ASP A 42 -47.81 -39.58 36.94
CA ASP A 42 -48.09 -39.43 38.38
C ASP A 42 -46.75 -39.36 39.16
N ALA A 43 -46.06 -38.23 39.04
CA ALA A 43 -44.73 -38.01 39.62
C ALA A 43 -44.71 -38.20 41.15
N ASP A 44 -45.78 -37.79 41.85
CA ASP A 44 -45.91 -37.94 43.30
C ASP A 44 -45.96 -39.40 43.73
N LYS A 45 -46.76 -40.22 43.03
CA LYS A 45 -46.80 -41.67 43.30
C LYS A 45 -45.52 -42.34 42.85
N TRP A 46 -44.94 -41.94 41.73
CA TRP A 46 -43.67 -42.48 41.26
C TRP A 46 -42.58 -42.30 42.31
N GLN A 47 -42.35 -41.05 42.77
CA GLN A 47 -41.33 -40.72 43.76
C GLN A 47 -41.52 -41.50 45.07
N LYS A 48 -42.74 -41.50 45.61
CA LYS A 48 -43.06 -42.22 46.85
C LYS A 48 -42.84 -43.72 46.77
N ASN A 49 -43.02 -44.33 45.60
CA ASN A 49 -42.80 -45.77 45.42
C ASN A 49 -41.33 -46.07 45.09
N ARG A 50 -40.63 -45.14 44.43
CA ARG A 50 -39.22 -45.24 44.07
C ARG A 50 -38.31 -45.23 45.31
N GLU A 51 -38.68 -44.46 46.34
CA GLU A 51 -38.01 -44.42 47.64
C GLU A 51 -38.23 -45.68 48.48
N LYS A 52 -39.35 -46.38 48.28
CA LYS A 52 -39.73 -47.58 49.05
C LYS A 52 -39.13 -48.89 48.53
N LEU A 53 -38.36 -48.84 47.43
CA LEU A 53 -37.64 -50.00 46.94
C LEU A 53 -36.54 -50.40 47.95
N ASP A 54 -36.45 -51.68 48.27
CA ASP A 54 -35.33 -52.22 49.02
C ASP A 54 -34.06 -52.27 48.15
N ASP A 55 -32.90 -52.29 48.80
CA ASP A 55 -31.61 -52.18 48.13
C ASP A 55 -31.28 -53.37 47.23
N GLU A 56 -31.82 -54.55 47.55
CA GLU A 56 -31.66 -55.75 46.73
C GLU A 56 -32.42 -55.61 45.40
N THR A 57 -33.63 -55.05 45.45
CA THR A 57 -34.42 -54.73 44.24
C THR A 57 -33.74 -53.62 43.42
N LYS A 58 -33.19 -52.60 44.08
CA LYS A 58 -32.45 -51.52 43.40
C LYS A 58 -31.21 -52.05 42.68
N ALA A 59 -30.45 -52.92 43.33
CA ALA A 59 -29.25 -53.52 42.74
C ALA A 59 -29.59 -54.43 41.56
N TYR A 60 -30.68 -55.21 41.67
CA TYR A 60 -31.08 -56.14 40.61
C TYR A 60 -31.61 -55.43 39.35
N TYR A 61 -32.39 -54.35 39.52
CA TYR A 61 -32.96 -53.57 38.43
C TYR A 61 -32.21 -52.25 38.19
N ALA A 62 -30.89 -52.21 38.44
CA ALA A 62 -30.13 -50.96 38.46
C ALA A 62 -30.20 -50.20 37.13
N GLU A 63 -30.07 -50.90 35.99
CA GLU A 63 -30.14 -50.28 34.66
C GLU A 63 -31.58 -49.86 34.31
N ASP A 64 -32.57 -50.67 34.67
CA ASP A 64 -34.00 -50.36 34.46
C ASP A 64 -34.46 -49.15 35.28
N LEU A 65 -34.00 -49.06 36.53
CA LEU A 65 -34.23 -47.93 37.42
C LEU A 65 -33.53 -46.67 36.92
N SER A 66 -32.29 -46.80 36.44
CA SER A 66 -31.57 -45.68 35.82
C SER A 66 -32.33 -45.10 34.63
N LEU A 67 -32.89 -45.95 33.77
CA LEU A 67 -33.78 -45.51 32.69
C LEU A 67 -35.04 -44.82 33.23
N MET A 68 -35.73 -45.41 34.22
CA MET A 68 -36.95 -44.81 34.79
C MET A 68 -36.68 -43.46 35.47
N ASP A 69 -35.53 -43.32 36.15
CA ASP A 69 -35.11 -42.06 36.78
C ASP A 69 -34.86 -40.99 35.71
N VAL A 70 -34.13 -41.33 34.64
CA VAL A 70 -33.89 -40.42 33.51
C VAL A 70 -35.20 -40.06 32.79
N LEU A 71 -36.12 -41.01 32.61
CA LEU A 71 -37.44 -40.75 32.02
C LEU A 71 -38.29 -39.85 32.91
N ASN A 72 -38.19 -39.96 34.24
CA ASN A 72 -38.85 -39.04 35.17
C ASN A 72 -38.30 -37.62 35.05
N ASP A 73 -36.98 -37.48 35.06
CA ASP A 73 -36.32 -36.18 34.92
C ASP A 73 -36.56 -35.56 33.53
N LEU A 74 -36.73 -36.39 32.49
CA LEU A 74 -37.08 -35.97 31.15
C LEU A 74 -38.55 -35.50 31.07
N TRP A 75 -39.50 -36.33 31.48
CA TRP A 75 -40.93 -36.06 31.30
C TRP A 75 -41.49 -35.06 32.32
N ASN A 76 -41.11 -35.19 33.59
CA ASN A 76 -41.61 -34.34 34.67
C ASN A 76 -40.62 -33.21 34.99
N GLY A 77 -39.32 -33.49 34.97
CA GLY A 77 -38.27 -32.51 35.26
C GLY A 77 -37.92 -31.59 34.09
N GLN A 78 -38.31 -31.94 32.85
CA GLN A 78 -37.97 -31.20 31.63
C GLN A 78 -36.45 -30.93 31.50
N SER A 79 -35.63 -31.90 31.91
CA SER A 79 -34.17 -31.76 32.03
C SER A 79 -33.45 -32.05 30.69
N GLU A 80 -32.68 -31.07 30.20
CA GLU A 80 -31.79 -31.26 29.05
C GLU A 80 -30.69 -32.30 29.33
N GLN A 81 -30.21 -32.37 30.57
CA GLN A 81 -29.23 -33.38 30.98
C GLN A 81 -29.85 -34.78 30.88
N ALA A 82 -31.09 -34.96 31.35
CA ALA A 82 -31.80 -36.23 31.24
C ALA A 82 -31.99 -36.63 29.76
N ALA A 83 -32.31 -35.68 28.89
CA ALA A 83 -32.40 -35.92 27.44
C ALA A 83 -31.08 -36.48 26.85
N THR A 84 -29.92 -35.99 27.28
CA THR A 84 -28.63 -36.50 26.81
C THR A 84 -28.27 -37.88 27.39
N LEU A 85 -28.69 -38.19 28.62
CA LEU A 85 -28.44 -39.47 29.28
C LEU A 85 -29.39 -40.59 28.81
N TYR A 86 -30.58 -40.21 28.33
CA TYR A 86 -31.64 -41.13 27.94
C TYR A 86 -31.17 -42.23 26.99
N PHE A 87 -30.46 -41.88 25.91
CA PHE A 87 -30.07 -42.84 24.88
C PHE A 87 -29.23 -43.99 25.45
N GLY A 88 -28.25 -43.68 26.30
CA GLY A 88 -27.38 -44.69 26.93
C GLY A 88 -28.10 -45.52 27.99
N CYS A 89 -28.97 -44.89 28.79
CA CYS A 89 -29.78 -45.63 29.77
C CYS A 89 -30.80 -46.54 29.08
N TYR A 90 -31.39 -46.10 27.97
CA TYR A 90 -32.35 -46.89 27.21
C TYR A 90 -31.70 -48.13 26.61
N GLU A 91 -30.55 -47.99 25.95
CA GLU A 91 -29.85 -49.13 25.34
C GLU A 91 -29.50 -50.20 26.38
N LYS A 92 -29.00 -49.79 27.55
CA LYS A 92 -28.70 -50.73 28.63
C LYS A 92 -29.97 -51.40 29.17
N ALA A 93 -31.02 -50.64 29.47
CA ALA A 93 -32.24 -51.19 30.05
C ALA A 93 -32.99 -52.09 29.05
N ALA A 94 -33.02 -51.74 27.76
CA ALA A 94 -33.69 -52.51 26.71
C ALA A 94 -33.06 -53.89 26.48
N GLN A 95 -31.77 -54.07 26.81
CA GLN A 95 -31.06 -55.35 26.76
C GLN A 95 -31.20 -56.19 28.05
N ASN A 96 -31.84 -55.65 29.09
CA ASN A 96 -32.01 -56.28 30.40
C ASN A 96 -33.49 -56.63 30.67
N ASN A 97 -34.03 -56.26 31.84
CA ASN A 97 -35.34 -56.70 32.30
C ASN A 97 -36.48 -55.78 31.86
N PHE A 98 -36.16 -54.57 31.36
CA PHE A 98 -37.13 -53.54 31.01
C PHE A 98 -38.20 -54.00 30.03
N PRO A 99 -37.89 -54.77 28.96
CA PRO A 99 -38.93 -55.32 28.08
C PRO A 99 -39.94 -56.19 28.83
N GLY A 100 -39.49 -57.02 29.79
CA GLY A 100 -40.37 -57.83 30.64
C GLY A 100 -41.22 -56.99 31.59
N ILE A 101 -40.69 -55.88 32.11
CA ILE A 101 -41.44 -54.90 32.92
C ILE A 101 -42.52 -54.21 32.07
N CYS A 102 -42.19 -53.83 30.83
CA CYS A 102 -43.13 -53.26 29.87
C CYS A 102 -44.29 -54.22 29.55
N GLU A 103 -43.98 -55.51 29.30
CA GLU A 103 -44.99 -56.55 29.05
C GLU A 103 -45.95 -56.73 30.23
N GLY A 104 -45.43 -56.70 31.47
CA GLY A 104 -46.22 -56.86 32.69
C GLY A 104 -47.33 -55.82 32.87
N GLU A 105 -47.08 -54.56 32.52
CA GLU A 105 -48.08 -53.47 32.55
C GLU A 105 -48.79 -53.25 31.20
N LYS A 106 -48.50 -54.08 30.19
CA LYS A 106 -49.04 -53.95 28.82
C LYS A 106 -48.73 -52.58 28.19
N ILE A 107 -47.55 -52.02 28.50
CA ILE A 107 -47.07 -50.77 27.91
C ILE A 107 -46.04 -51.15 26.84
N PRO A 108 -46.33 -50.96 25.54
CA PRO A 108 -45.36 -51.28 24.49
C PRO A 108 -44.07 -50.48 24.67
N LEU A 109 -42.92 -51.13 24.50
CA LEU A 109 -41.62 -50.45 24.59
C LEU A 109 -41.52 -49.27 23.60
N SER A 110 -42.13 -49.41 22.42
CA SER A 110 -42.22 -48.34 21.43
C SER A 110 -42.97 -47.11 21.96
N GLN A 111 -44.00 -47.27 22.78
CA GLN A 111 -44.73 -46.14 23.36
C GLN A 111 -43.84 -45.31 24.31
N ILE A 112 -43.03 -45.99 25.13
CA ILE A 112 -42.06 -45.32 26.02
C ILE A 112 -41.03 -44.55 25.19
N ARG A 113 -40.53 -45.19 24.13
CA ARG A 113 -39.58 -44.59 23.20
C ARG A 113 -40.16 -43.36 22.51
N ASP A 114 -41.32 -43.48 21.88
CA ASP A 114 -41.97 -42.39 21.14
C ASP A 114 -42.27 -41.19 22.06
N LYS A 115 -42.68 -41.45 23.31
CA LYS A 115 -42.91 -40.41 24.32
C LYS A 115 -41.61 -39.72 24.74
N ALA A 116 -40.52 -40.46 24.91
CA ALA A 116 -39.20 -39.89 25.21
C ALA A 116 -38.68 -39.05 24.04
N ASP A 117 -38.72 -39.60 22.83
CA ASP A 117 -38.27 -38.93 21.60
C ASP A 117 -39.02 -37.61 21.37
N GLN A 118 -40.35 -37.62 21.52
CA GLN A 118 -41.15 -36.41 21.41
C GLN A 118 -40.82 -35.38 22.50
N SER A 119 -40.52 -35.83 23.72
CA SER A 119 -40.14 -34.95 24.83
C SER A 119 -38.77 -34.30 24.58
N ILE A 120 -37.80 -35.06 24.07
CA ILE A 120 -36.46 -34.56 23.70
C ILE A 120 -36.57 -33.50 22.61
N ILE A 121 -37.39 -33.74 21.58
CA ILE A 121 -37.63 -32.76 20.52
C ILE A 121 -38.26 -31.48 21.07
N ASN A 122 -39.31 -31.60 21.90
CA ASN A 122 -39.98 -30.44 22.49
C ASN A 122 -39.01 -29.61 23.37
N LEU A 123 -38.16 -30.29 24.15
CA LEU A 123 -37.12 -29.64 24.94
C LEU A 123 -36.12 -28.89 24.06
N LEU A 124 -35.65 -29.52 22.97
CA LEU A 124 -34.72 -28.87 22.06
C LEU A 124 -35.35 -27.65 21.37
N GLU A 125 -36.62 -27.73 20.96
CA GLU A 125 -37.34 -26.61 20.34
C GLU A 125 -37.52 -25.43 21.32
N ALA A 126 -37.73 -25.70 22.60
CA ALA A 126 -37.87 -24.69 23.65
C ALA A 126 -36.53 -24.16 24.20
N SER A 127 -35.42 -24.87 23.97
CA SER A 127 -34.11 -24.53 24.51
C SER A 127 -33.61 -23.17 24.01
N LYS A 128 -32.92 -22.44 24.91
CA LYS A 128 -32.19 -21.21 24.57
C LYS A 128 -30.84 -21.51 23.94
N ASP A 129 -30.30 -22.70 24.21
CA ASP A 129 -28.95 -23.13 23.82
C ASP A 129 -29.04 -24.26 22.79
N LYS A 130 -29.90 -24.07 21.77
CA LYS A 130 -30.18 -25.07 20.73
C LYS A 130 -28.93 -25.63 20.03
N ILE A 131 -27.90 -24.80 19.81
CA ILE A 131 -26.66 -25.23 19.13
C ILE A 131 -25.87 -26.21 20.02
N PRO A 132 -25.42 -25.87 21.24
CA PRO A 132 -24.70 -26.85 22.06
C PRO A 132 -25.60 -28.02 22.48
N PHE A 133 -26.89 -27.80 22.76
CA PHE A 133 -27.79 -28.89 23.18
C PHE A 133 -28.05 -29.90 22.05
N SER A 134 -28.37 -29.46 20.83
CA SER A 134 -28.51 -30.38 19.69
C SER A 134 -27.23 -31.15 19.39
N ARG A 135 -26.05 -30.55 19.63
CA ARG A 135 -24.78 -31.24 19.47
C ARG A 135 -24.65 -32.38 20.47
N ALA A 136 -24.92 -32.10 21.75
CA ALA A 136 -24.86 -33.10 22.82
C ALA A 136 -25.83 -34.27 22.58
N LEU A 137 -27.03 -34.00 22.08
CA LEU A 137 -27.99 -35.03 21.70
C LEU A 137 -27.44 -35.92 20.56
N LEU A 138 -26.96 -35.32 19.46
CA LEU A 138 -26.39 -36.07 18.33
C LEU A 138 -25.16 -36.88 18.73
N ASP A 139 -24.27 -36.31 19.54
CA ASP A 139 -23.09 -37.00 20.04
C ASP A 139 -23.48 -38.18 20.95
N SER A 140 -24.50 -38.03 21.80
CA SER A 140 -25.01 -39.11 22.64
C SER A 140 -25.65 -40.24 21.83
N ILE A 141 -26.47 -39.91 20.83
CA ILE A 141 -27.05 -40.91 19.91
C ILE A 141 -25.94 -41.72 19.22
N HIS A 142 -24.93 -41.03 18.68
CA HIS A 142 -23.80 -41.70 18.02
C HIS A 142 -22.95 -42.54 18.99
N ALA A 143 -22.69 -42.04 20.20
CA ALA A 143 -21.84 -42.73 21.18
C ALA A 143 -22.49 -43.99 21.76
N THR A 144 -23.83 -44.05 21.75
CA THR A 144 -24.60 -45.15 22.34
C THR A 144 -25.14 -46.13 21.31
N GLU A 145 -24.95 -45.85 20.01
CA GLU A 145 -25.53 -46.63 18.90
C GLU A 145 -27.06 -46.75 18.97
N TYR A 146 -27.70 -45.77 19.59
CA TYR A 146 -29.15 -45.77 19.81
C TYR A 146 -29.92 -45.86 18.48
N PRO A 147 -30.89 -46.77 18.34
CA PRO A 147 -31.65 -47.02 17.11
C PRO A 147 -32.72 -45.95 16.90
N VAL A 148 -32.26 -44.73 16.63
CA VAL A 148 -33.10 -43.55 16.39
C VAL A 148 -33.92 -43.72 15.10
N ASP A 149 -35.20 -43.33 15.16
CA ASP A 149 -36.02 -43.28 13.96
C ASP A 149 -35.51 -42.22 12.98
N SER A 150 -35.57 -42.54 11.68
CA SER A 150 -35.09 -41.65 10.61
C SER A 150 -35.76 -40.27 10.63
N ALA A 151 -37.05 -40.18 11.00
CA ALA A 151 -37.77 -38.91 11.07
C ALA A 151 -37.33 -38.08 12.29
N MET A 152 -37.07 -38.72 13.43
CA MET A 152 -36.53 -38.04 14.61
C MET A 152 -35.13 -37.48 14.34
N LEU A 153 -34.23 -38.28 13.79
CA LEU A 153 -32.87 -37.84 13.46
C LEU A 153 -32.91 -36.66 12.49
N GLN A 154 -33.76 -36.74 11.46
CA GLN A 154 -33.95 -35.66 10.50
C GLN A 154 -34.50 -34.38 11.17
N ARG A 155 -35.40 -34.50 12.14
CA ARG A 155 -35.94 -33.35 12.90
C ARG A 155 -34.88 -32.70 13.79
N LEU A 156 -34.08 -33.49 14.51
CA LEU A 156 -32.93 -32.98 15.28
C LEU A 156 -31.95 -32.21 14.40
N GLN A 157 -31.59 -32.78 13.24
CA GLN A 157 -30.70 -32.15 12.28
C GLN A 157 -31.29 -30.85 11.71
N ASN A 158 -32.59 -30.81 11.40
CA ASN A 158 -33.25 -29.60 10.92
C ASN A 158 -33.26 -28.48 11.99
N ILE A 159 -33.59 -28.81 13.24
CA ILE A 159 -33.60 -27.81 14.34
C ILE A 159 -32.20 -27.23 14.53
N ARG A 160 -31.17 -28.07 14.50
CA ARG A 160 -29.77 -27.65 14.58
C ARG A 160 -29.37 -26.75 13.42
N GLU A 161 -29.72 -27.13 12.19
CA GLU A 161 -29.39 -26.35 11.00
C GLU A 161 -30.04 -24.95 11.05
N VAL A 162 -31.31 -24.88 11.46
CA VAL A 162 -32.04 -23.60 11.67
C VAL A 162 -31.38 -22.78 12.77
N ALA A 163 -31.01 -23.38 13.90
CA ALA A 163 -30.36 -22.67 15.00
C ALA A 163 -29.01 -22.06 14.60
N LEU A 164 -28.22 -22.77 13.76
CA LEU A 164 -26.97 -22.24 13.21
C LEU A 164 -27.22 -21.06 12.26
N LEU A 165 -28.25 -21.12 11.41
CA LEU A 165 -28.67 -19.99 10.58
C LEU A 165 -29.07 -18.78 11.44
N GLU A 166 -29.96 -18.98 12.43
CA GLU A 166 -30.40 -17.91 13.33
C GLU A 166 -29.22 -17.27 14.07
N GLY A 167 -28.26 -18.09 14.50
CA GLY A 167 -26.99 -17.63 15.07
C GLY A 167 -26.22 -16.70 14.12
N MET A 168 -26.08 -17.11 12.85
CA MET A 168 -25.44 -16.28 11.82
C MET A 168 -26.20 -15.00 11.50
N LEU A 169 -27.53 -14.98 11.58
CA LEU A 169 -28.31 -13.78 11.29
C LEU A 169 -28.31 -12.79 12.47
N LYS A 170 -28.24 -13.28 13.71
CA LYS A 170 -28.31 -12.45 14.93
C LYS A 170 -26.94 -11.95 15.40
N ALA A 171 -25.95 -12.84 15.45
CA ALA A 171 -24.60 -12.55 15.94
C ALA A 171 -23.59 -13.41 15.17
N PRO A 172 -23.27 -13.06 13.91
CA PRO A 172 -22.39 -13.85 13.07
C PRO A 172 -20.99 -13.96 13.68
N THR A 173 -20.49 -15.19 13.81
CA THR A 173 -19.14 -15.47 14.28
C THR A 173 -18.46 -16.50 13.39
N PRO A 174 -17.11 -16.48 13.28
CA PRO A 174 -16.38 -17.50 12.54
C PRO A 174 -16.69 -18.92 13.00
N ILE A 175 -16.91 -19.12 14.31
CA ILE A 175 -17.18 -20.43 14.89
C ILE A 175 -18.52 -21.01 14.37
N ILE A 176 -19.58 -20.20 14.34
CA ILE A 176 -20.89 -20.64 13.84
C ILE A 176 -20.80 -20.95 12.34
N TYR A 177 -20.15 -20.10 11.56
CA TYR A 177 -19.94 -20.31 10.12
C TYR A 177 -19.19 -21.62 9.83
N GLN A 178 -18.04 -21.81 10.47
CA GLN A 178 -17.21 -23.01 10.32
C GLN A 178 -17.97 -24.28 10.73
N THR A 179 -18.78 -24.20 11.78
CA THR A 179 -19.63 -25.31 12.22
C THR A 179 -20.67 -25.66 11.15
N TYR A 180 -21.35 -24.65 10.59
CA TYR A 180 -22.36 -24.86 9.56
C TYR A 180 -21.76 -25.47 8.30
N VAL A 181 -20.67 -24.92 7.76
CA VAL A 181 -20.07 -25.43 6.51
C VAL A 181 -19.55 -26.85 6.68
N LYS A 182 -19.03 -27.20 7.87
CA LYS A 182 -18.55 -28.55 8.18
C LYS A 182 -19.69 -29.56 8.30
N GLU A 183 -20.76 -29.21 9.01
CA GLU A 183 -21.85 -30.14 9.31
C GLU A 183 -22.91 -30.19 8.20
N TYR A 184 -23.09 -29.10 7.45
CA TYR A 184 -24.12 -28.93 6.42
C TYR A 184 -23.56 -28.33 5.11
N PRO A 185 -22.57 -28.97 4.45
CA PRO A 185 -21.95 -28.43 3.24
C PRO A 185 -22.93 -28.24 2.08
N ASN A 186 -24.01 -29.04 2.05
CA ASN A 186 -25.12 -28.94 1.10
C ASN A 186 -26.44 -28.57 1.81
N GLY A 187 -26.35 -27.86 2.94
CA GLY A 187 -27.49 -27.47 3.75
C GLY A 187 -28.48 -26.55 3.02
N LYS A 188 -29.73 -26.55 3.48
CA LYS A 188 -30.83 -25.73 2.94
C LYS A 188 -30.52 -24.23 3.00
N PHE A 189 -29.75 -23.82 3.99
CA PHE A 189 -29.46 -22.41 4.28
C PHE A 189 -28.03 -21.98 3.92
N ILE A 190 -27.27 -22.80 3.20
CA ILE A 190 -25.88 -22.51 2.83
C ILE A 190 -25.71 -21.15 2.14
N ALA A 191 -26.70 -20.73 1.34
CA ALA A 191 -26.68 -19.43 0.69
C ALA A 191 -26.82 -18.25 1.67
N GLN A 192 -27.74 -18.35 2.63
CA GLN A 192 -27.95 -17.31 3.64
C GLN A 192 -26.79 -17.23 4.63
N VAL A 193 -26.24 -18.39 5.01
CA VAL A 193 -25.05 -18.48 5.89
C VAL A 193 -23.83 -17.85 5.22
N ASN A 194 -23.56 -18.17 3.94
CA ASN A 194 -22.45 -17.56 3.21
C ASN A 194 -22.66 -16.05 2.96
N ALA A 195 -23.90 -15.62 2.71
CA ALA A 195 -24.21 -14.20 2.60
C ALA A 195 -23.93 -13.44 3.92
N SER A 196 -24.33 -14.00 5.07
CA SER A 196 -24.09 -13.39 6.38
C SER A 196 -22.59 -13.33 6.70
N GLU A 197 -21.85 -14.40 6.46
CA GLU A 197 -20.40 -14.40 6.69
C GLU A 197 -19.67 -13.43 5.76
N ASN A 198 -20.09 -13.32 4.50
CA ASN A 198 -19.50 -12.33 3.59
C ASN A 198 -19.75 -10.88 4.07
N VAL A 199 -20.95 -10.60 4.61
CA VAL A 199 -21.24 -9.30 5.24
C VAL A 199 -20.34 -9.09 6.47
N ARG A 200 -20.12 -10.11 7.30
CA ARG A 200 -19.23 -10.02 8.48
C ARG A 200 -17.80 -9.68 8.06
N LEU A 201 -17.25 -10.38 7.07
CA LEU A 201 -15.91 -10.13 6.53
C LEU A 201 -15.79 -8.72 5.92
N TYR A 202 -16.82 -8.27 5.19
CA TYR A 202 -16.88 -6.91 4.65
C TYR A 202 -16.88 -5.85 5.76
N GLN A 203 -17.70 -6.02 6.80
CA GLN A 203 -17.74 -5.07 7.92
C GLN A 203 -16.40 -5.03 8.66
N LEU A 204 -15.73 -6.18 8.82
CA LEU A 204 -14.43 -6.26 9.48
C LEU A 204 -13.37 -5.40 8.79
N VAL A 205 -13.27 -5.47 7.45
CA VAL A 205 -12.32 -4.62 6.69
C VAL A 205 -12.73 -3.15 6.70
N LYS A 206 -14.03 -2.85 6.75
CA LYS A 206 -14.56 -1.48 6.75
C LYS A 206 -14.32 -0.76 8.08
N THR A 207 -14.52 -1.43 9.21
CA THR A 207 -14.37 -0.82 10.54
C THR A 207 -12.93 -0.86 11.05
N THR A 208 -12.17 -1.90 10.68
CA THR A 208 -10.84 -2.15 11.21
C THR A 208 -9.91 -2.60 10.07
N PRO A 209 -9.46 -1.68 9.20
CA PRO A 209 -8.64 -2.05 8.05
C PRO A 209 -7.23 -2.47 8.50
N THR A 210 -6.93 -3.77 8.40
CA THR A 210 -5.60 -4.34 8.67
C THR A 210 -5.23 -5.36 7.59
N PRO A 211 -3.92 -5.65 7.37
CA PRO A 211 -3.51 -6.65 6.41
C PRO A 211 -4.17 -8.02 6.65
N GLU A 212 -4.31 -8.43 7.91
CA GLU A 212 -4.93 -9.69 8.32
C GLU A 212 -6.42 -9.72 7.99
N ASN A 213 -7.13 -8.61 8.18
CA ASN A 213 -8.57 -8.53 7.89
C ASN A 213 -8.84 -8.54 6.38
N PHE A 214 -8.02 -7.85 5.58
CA PHE A 214 -8.10 -7.95 4.12
C PHE A 214 -7.78 -9.36 3.64
N LYS A 215 -6.76 -9.99 4.21
CA LYS A 215 -6.42 -11.40 3.93
C LYS A 215 -7.61 -12.32 4.25
N ALA A 216 -8.25 -12.15 5.40
CA ALA A 216 -9.44 -12.91 5.77
C ALA A 216 -10.60 -12.71 4.78
N PHE A 217 -10.78 -11.50 4.21
CA PHE A 217 -11.77 -11.30 3.17
C PHE A 217 -11.36 -11.98 1.85
N PHE A 218 -10.15 -11.73 1.34
CA PHE A 218 -9.75 -12.19 0.00
C PHE A 218 -9.44 -13.69 -0.07
N GLU A 219 -8.87 -14.26 0.99
CA GLU A 219 -8.30 -15.61 1.00
C GLU A 219 -9.14 -16.65 1.76
N ASP A 220 -10.37 -16.31 2.18
CA ASP A 220 -11.28 -17.30 2.78
C ASP A 220 -11.58 -18.43 1.77
N PRO A 221 -11.13 -19.69 2.02
CA PRO A 221 -11.23 -20.76 1.04
C PRO A 221 -12.67 -21.16 0.72
N GLU A 222 -13.55 -21.14 1.72
CA GLU A 222 -14.95 -21.52 1.57
C GLU A 222 -15.71 -20.45 0.78
N MET A 223 -15.41 -19.17 0.99
CA MET A 223 -15.97 -18.08 0.19
C MET A 223 -15.49 -18.12 -1.25
N GLN A 224 -14.19 -18.37 -1.48
CA GLN A 224 -13.66 -18.49 -2.83
C GLN A 224 -14.36 -19.62 -3.59
N LYS A 225 -14.44 -20.80 -2.96
CA LYS A 225 -15.15 -21.97 -3.51
C LYS A 225 -16.64 -21.68 -3.72
N TYR A 226 -17.29 -20.98 -2.79
CA TYR A 226 -18.71 -20.69 -2.87
C TYR A 226 -19.05 -19.73 -4.03
N TYR A 227 -18.25 -18.69 -4.27
CA TYR A 227 -18.54 -17.71 -5.32
C TYR A 227 -17.95 -18.06 -6.70
N GLN A 228 -17.09 -19.08 -6.80
CA GLN A 228 -16.40 -19.46 -8.04
C GLN A 228 -17.35 -19.57 -9.26
N ASP A 229 -18.48 -20.26 -9.09
CA ASP A 229 -19.45 -20.51 -10.18
C ASP A 229 -20.75 -19.68 -10.05
N ARG A 230 -20.82 -18.76 -9.09
CA ARG A 230 -22.05 -18.03 -8.72
C ARG A 230 -22.03 -16.54 -9.08
N GLY A 231 -21.06 -16.12 -9.89
CA GLY A 231 -20.89 -14.73 -10.30
C GLY A 231 -20.05 -13.89 -9.31
N PRO A 232 -20.06 -12.55 -9.46
CA PRO A 232 -19.18 -11.70 -8.66
C PRO A 232 -19.56 -11.72 -7.18
N ARG A 233 -18.57 -11.98 -6.32
CA ARG A 233 -18.75 -11.91 -4.86
C ARG A 233 -19.23 -10.51 -4.43
N PRO A 234 -20.32 -10.39 -3.67
CA PRO A 234 -20.80 -9.09 -3.17
C PRO A 234 -19.72 -8.36 -2.37
N TYR A 235 -19.70 -7.03 -2.49
CA TYR A 235 -18.71 -6.12 -1.89
C TYR A 235 -17.27 -6.25 -2.38
N LEU A 236 -16.93 -7.22 -3.23
CA LEU A 236 -15.53 -7.40 -3.68
C LEU A 236 -14.93 -6.14 -4.33
N ALA A 237 -15.72 -5.42 -5.14
CA ALA A 237 -15.26 -4.17 -5.76
C ALA A 237 -15.00 -3.07 -4.71
N GLU A 238 -15.92 -2.89 -3.75
CA GLU A 238 -15.75 -1.91 -2.67
C GLU A 238 -14.57 -2.25 -1.77
N VAL A 239 -14.37 -3.54 -1.42
CA VAL A 239 -13.23 -3.97 -0.61
C VAL A 239 -11.91 -3.76 -1.34
N ARG A 240 -11.88 -3.92 -2.67
CA ARG A 240 -10.71 -3.55 -3.48
C ARG A 240 -10.41 -2.06 -3.38
N THR A 241 -11.41 -1.19 -3.47
CA THR A 241 -11.24 0.25 -3.27
C THR A 241 -10.73 0.57 -1.87
N LEU A 242 -11.31 -0.02 -0.82
CA LEU A 242 -10.84 0.16 0.56
C LEU A 242 -9.39 -0.31 0.76
N TYR A 243 -9.00 -1.39 0.08
CA TYR A 243 -7.64 -1.91 0.13
C TYR A 243 -6.65 -1.02 -0.61
N ASP A 244 -7.04 -0.47 -1.77
CA ASP A 244 -6.27 0.52 -2.53
C ASP A 244 -5.95 1.75 -1.65
N ASP A 245 -6.98 2.30 -1.01
CA ASP A 245 -6.85 3.46 -0.11
C ASP A 245 -6.03 3.13 1.14
N PHE A 246 -6.22 1.95 1.74
CA PHE A 246 -5.45 1.50 2.90
C PHE A 246 -3.94 1.42 2.61
N LEU A 247 -3.56 0.82 1.47
CA LEU A 247 -2.16 0.73 1.08
C LEU A 247 -1.57 2.12 0.81
N PHE A 248 -2.32 3.00 0.15
CA PHE A 248 -1.88 4.37 -0.10
C PHE A 248 -1.68 5.18 1.20
N GLN A 249 -2.57 5.04 2.19
CA GLN A 249 -2.42 5.69 3.50
C GLN A 249 -1.18 5.22 4.27
N ARG A 250 -0.78 3.95 4.14
CA ARG A 250 0.51 3.47 4.68
C ARG A 250 1.71 4.17 4.03
N ILE A 251 1.64 4.43 2.72
CA ILE A 251 2.69 5.17 2.00
C ILE A 251 2.78 6.61 2.52
N ASP A 252 1.66 7.30 2.67
CA ASP A 252 1.66 8.69 3.15
C ASP A 252 2.17 8.82 4.59
N SER A 253 1.91 7.82 5.43
CA SER A 253 2.47 7.75 6.80
C SER A 253 3.99 7.63 6.78
N LEU A 254 4.55 6.78 5.91
CA LEU A 254 6.00 6.57 5.78
C LEU A 254 6.74 7.73 5.13
N LYS A 255 6.06 8.52 4.31
CA LYS A 255 6.62 9.77 3.76
C LYS A 255 7.14 10.70 4.86
N LYS A 256 6.54 10.66 6.07
CA LYS A 256 6.96 11.46 7.22
C LYS A 256 8.22 10.92 7.90
N GLU A 257 8.47 9.62 7.82
CA GLU A 257 9.61 8.95 8.46
C GLU A 257 10.89 8.98 7.60
N GLY A 258 10.75 9.14 6.27
CA GLY A 258 11.89 9.38 5.37
C GLY A 258 12.76 8.15 5.06
N ASN A 259 12.33 6.94 5.41
CA ASN A 259 13.06 5.71 5.08
C ASN A 259 12.80 5.28 3.62
N ALA A 260 13.75 5.56 2.72
CA ALA A 260 13.64 5.27 1.29
C ALA A 260 13.42 3.77 1.00
N THR A 261 14.08 2.86 1.72
CA THR A 261 13.91 1.41 1.56
C THR A 261 12.49 0.97 1.91
N ALA A 262 11.95 1.47 3.03
CA ALA A 262 10.59 1.15 3.46
C ALA A 262 9.53 1.70 2.48
N ILE A 263 9.75 2.93 1.98
CA ILE A 263 8.89 3.54 0.95
C ILE A 263 8.92 2.70 -0.33
N ARG A 264 10.11 2.30 -0.79
CA ARG A 264 10.25 1.49 -2.00
C ARG A 264 9.55 0.14 -1.87
N GLN A 265 9.76 -0.54 -0.75
CA GLN A 265 9.15 -1.83 -0.46
C GLN A 265 7.62 -1.75 -0.51
N ILE A 266 7.02 -0.77 0.15
CA ILE A 266 5.55 -0.65 0.16
C ILE A 266 4.99 -0.24 -1.20
N ILE A 267 5.70 0.59 -1.98
CA ILE A 267 5.30 0.87 -3.37
C ILE A 267 5.34 -0.40 -4.22
N ASP A 268 6.34 -1.27 -4.03
CA ASP A 268 6.39 -2.57 -4.70
C ASP A 268 5.27 -3.50 -4.23
N ASP A 269 4.98 -3.55 -2.93
CA ASP A 269 3.84 -4.32 -2.40
C ASP A 269 2.51 -3.85 -3.01
N TYR A 270 2.34 -2.53 -3.17
CA TYR A 270 1.18 -1.92 -3.84
C TYR A 270 1.10 -2.29 -5.32
N LYS A 271 2.22 -2.25 -6.05
CA LYS A 271 2.29 -2.62 -7.47
C LYS A 271 2.05 -4.12 -7.68
N ASN A 272 2.53 -4.96 -6.77
CA ASN A 272 2.56 -6.42 -6.94
C ASN A 272 1.44 -7.17 -6.21
N THR A 273 0.60 -6.49 -5.41
CA THR A 273 -0.48 -7.17 -4.68
C THR A 273 -1.43 -7.92 -5.62
N PRO A 274 -1.77 -9.20 -5.32
CA PRO A 274 -2.66 -10.00 -6.15
C PRO A 274 -4.13 -9.56 -6.03
N TYR A 275 -4.48 -8.74 -5.02
CA TYR A 275 -5.87 -8.38 -4.76
C TYR A 275 -6.38 -7.23 -5.66
N LEU A 276 -5.48 -6.42 -6.21
CA LEU A 276 -5.80 -5.29 -7.08
C LEU A 276 -5.40 -5.61 -8.53
N SER A 277 -6.33 -5.40 -9.47
CA SER A 277 -6.02 -5.36 -10.90
C SER A 277 -5.46 -3.97 -11.27
N THR A 278 -4.85 -3.83 -12.46
CA THR A 278 -4.28 -2.55 -12.90
C THR A 278 -5.29 -1.42 -12.89
N GLY A 279 -6.54 -1.67 -13.31
CA GLY A 279 -7.62 -0.68 -13.31
C GLY A 279 -8.21 -0.36 -11.93
N ALA A 280 -7.89 -1.15 -10.90
CA ALA A 280 -8.35 -0.92 -9.53
C ALA A 280 -7.37 -0.07 -8.70
N ARG A 281 -6.18 0.23 -9.24
CA ARG A 281 -5.15 1.05 -8.59
C ARG A 281 -5.34 2.51 -8.99
N THR A 282 -5.92 3.32 -8.12
CA THR A 282 -6.26 4.71 -8.42
C THR A 282 -5.14 5.70 -8.13
N HIS A 283 -4.19 5.32 -7.26
CA HIS A 283 -3.13 6.19 -6.74
C HIS A 283 -1.79 6.07 -7.48
N LEU A 284 -1.70 5.34 -8.59
CA LEU A 284 -0.43 5.09 -9.31
C LEU A 284 0.28 6.39 -9.74
N ASN A 285 -0.47 7.39 -10.18
CA ASN A 285 0.09 8.69 -10.59
C ASN A 285 0.65 9.45 -9.38
N ASP A 286 -0.02 9.38 -8.23
CA ASP A 286 0.41 10.03 -6.99
C ASP A 286 1.69 9.38 -6.43
N LEU A 287 1.92 8.11 -6.77
CA LEU A 287 3.12 7.36 -6.39
C LEU A 287 4.31 7.54 -7.36
N GLU A 288 4.11 8.05 -8.58
CA GLU A 288 5.20 8.23 -9.58
C GLU A 288 6.32 9.08 -8.98
N TYR A 289 5.98 10.24 -8.42
CA TYR A 289 6.95 11.14 -7.79
C TYR A 289 7.64 10.53 -6.56
N LEU A 290 6.88 9.84 -5.69
CA LEU A 290 7.42 9.23 -4.48
C LEU A 290 8.36 8.05 -4.78
N SER A 291 8.04 7.27 -5.82
CA SER A 291 8.91 6.19 -6.31
C SER A 291 10.24 6.77 -6.75
N GLU A 292 10.24 7.75 -7.66
CA GLU A 292 11.47 8.35 -8.17
C GLU A 292 12.30 9.03 -7.07
N LYS A 293 11.64 9.66 -6.09
CA LYS A 293 12.31 10.21 -4.92
C LYS A 293 13.03 9.12 -4.12
N ALA A 294 12.34 8.02 -3.81
CA ALA A 294 12.93 6.92 -3.04
C ALA A 294 14.09 6.27 -3.80
N ASP A 295 13.91 6.01 -5.09
CA ASP A 295 14.95 5.45 -5.97
C ASP A 295 16.19 6.37 -6.02
N PHE A 296 16.00 7.69 -6.06
CA PHE A 296 17.10 8.65 -5.98
C PHE A 296 17.84 8.61 -4.62
N GLU A 297 17.11 8.56 -3.50
CA GLU A 297 17.73 8.45 -2.18
C GLU A 297 18.52 7.15 -2.00
N LEU A 298 18.10 6.06 -2.66
CA LEU A 298 18.84 4.79 -2.71
C LEU A 298 20.04 4.85 -3.66
N LEU A 299 19.98 5.63 -4.74
CA LEU A 299 21.09 5.82 -5.68
C LEU A 299 22.27 6.55 -5.04
N LYS A 300 22.03 7.59 -4.23
CA LYS A 300 23.09 8.41 -3.61
C LYS A 300 24.19 7.58 -2.91
N PRO A 301 23.89 6.68 -1.96
CA PRO A 301 24.91 5.88 -1.28
C PRO A 301 25.55 4.81 -2.17
N ALA A 302 24.95 4.48 -3.32
CA ALA A 302 25.52 3.52 -4.28
C ALA A 302 26.63 4.16 -5.15
N ILE A 303 26.62 5.48 -5.33
CA ILE A 303 27.65 6.22 -6.08
C ILE A 303 28.83 6.52 -5.16
N VAL A 304 29.81 5.61 -5.11
CA VAL A 304 30.97 5.69 -4.21
C VAL A 304 32.29 5.99 -4.93
N ASN A 305 32.38 5.71 -6.23
CA ASN A 305 33.58 5.87 -7.06
C ASN A 305 33.23 6.14 -8.54
N SER A 306 34.24 6.40 -9.38
CA SER A 306 34.05 6.66 -10.82
C SER A 306 33.45 5.46 -11.58
N GLU A 307 33.74 4.22 -11.15
CA GLU A 307 33.16 3.00 -11.74
C GLU A 307 31.65 2.89 -11.50
N SER A 308 31.17 3.34 -10.33
CA SER A 308 29.74 3.34 -9.97
C SER A 308 28.90 4.36 -10.73
N LEU A 309 29.52 5.31 -11.45
CA LEU A 309 28.81 6.32 -12.25
C LEU A 309 27.97 5.71 -13.38
N GLY A 310 28.26 4.47 -13.80
CA GLY A 310 27.43 3.73 -14.76
C GLY A 310 25.96 3.58 -14.32
N LEU A 311 25.69 3.60 -13.01
CA LEU A 311 24.33 3.53 -12.46
C LEU A 311 23.49 4.78 -12.81
N LEU A 312 24.13 5.92 -13.10
CA LEU A 312 23.43 7.15 -13.46
C LEU A 312 22.67 7.00 -14.77
N GLN A 313 23.25 6.32 -15.77
CA GLN A 313 22.62 6.20 -17.09
C GLN A 313 21.25 5.49 -16.99
N GLU A 314 21.19 4.38 -16.27
CA GLU A 314 19.95 3.61 -16.10
C GLU A 314 18.91 4.39 -15.29
N PHE A 315 19.35 5.07 -14.23
CA PHE A 315 18.46 5.96 -13.46
C PHE A 315 17.86 7.04 -14.36
N LEU A 316 18.70 7.76 -15.11
CA LEU A 316 18.26 8.84 -16.00
C LEU A 316 17.30 8.34 -17.08
N LYS A 317 17.49 7.14 -17.59
CA LYS A 317 16.63 6.54 -18.62
C LYS A 317 15.24 6.16 -18.11
N THR A 318 15.16 5.65 -16.88
CA THR A 318 13.92 5.07 -16.31
C THR A 318 13.07 6.10 -15.56
N HIS A 319 13.69 7.15 -15.02
CA HIS A 319 13.04 8.20 -14.23
C HIS A 319 12.71 9.40 -15.11
N LYS A 320 11.77 10.26 -14.74
CA LYS A 320 11.27 11.35 -15.59
C LYS A 320 11.28 12.72 -14.94
N TYR A 321 11.17 12.83 -13.61
CA TYR A 321 11.14 14.14 -12.97
C TYR A 321 12.48 14.85 -13.10
N LYS A 322 12.45 16.07 -13.65
CA LYS A 322 13.67 16.86 -13.93
C LYS A 322 14.49 17.10 -12.67
N GLU A 323 13.82 17.35 -11.55
CA GLU A 323 14.47 17.54 -10.24
C GLU A 323 15.41 16.38 -9.89
N PHE A 324 14.92 15.14 -9.92
CA PHE A 324 15.72 13.96 -9.57
C PHE A 324 16.78 13.66 -10.62
N ARG A 325 16.47 13.85 -11.92
CA ARG A 325 17.46 13.70 -13.00
C ARG A 325 18.61 14.71 -12.87
N ASP A 326 18.31 15.97 -12.59
CA ASP A 326 19.34 17.01 -12.37
C ASP A 326 20.19 16.68 -11.13
N GLN A 327 19.55 16.27 -10.04
CA GLN A 327 20.26 15.87 -8.81
C GLN A 327 21.14 14.63 -9.04
N ALA A 328 20.66 13.62 -9.77
CA ALA A 328 21.44 12.45 -10.16
C ALA A 328 22.63 12.82 -11.04
N LYS A 329 22.44 13.69 -12.05
CA LYS A 329 23.55 14.21 -12.87
C LYS A 329 24.61 14.90 -12.02
N ASN A 330 24.22 15.62 -10.98
CA ASN A 330 25.16 16.30 -10.09
C ASN A 330 26.00 15.35 -9.21
N LEU A 331 25.58 14.09 -9.03
CA LEU A 331 26.38 13.08 -8.30
C LEU A 331 27.72 12.79 -8.97
N ARG A 332 27.87 13.08 -10.28
CA ARG A 332 29.16 12.92 -10.99
C ARG A 332 30.20 13.97 -10.60
N ALA A 333 29.76 15.16 -10.17
CA ALA A 333 30.62 16.33 -10.04
C ALA A 333 31.84 16.11 -9.11
N PRO A 334 31.72 15.43 -7.95
CA PRO A 334 32.86 15.15 -7.08
C PRO A 334 33.92 14.23 -7.70
N PHE A 335 33.60 13.52 -8.78
CA PHE A 335 34.50 12.56 -9.44
C PHE A 335 35.21 13.14 -10.65
N ILE A 336 34.80 14.30 -11.17
CA ILE A 336 35.43 14.94 -12.32
C ILE A 336 36.67 15.71 -11.85
N LEU A 337 37.85 15.25 -12.26
CA LEU A 337 39.12 15.94 -12.01
C LEU A 337 39.33 17.06 -13.03
N GLN A 338 39.14 16.76 -14.32
CA GLN A 338 39.27 17.71 -15.41
C GLN A 338 38.20 17.49 -16.47
N ALA A 339 37.89 18.54 -17.22
CA ALA A 339 37.10 18.45 -18.43
C ALA A 339 37.70 19.32 -19.53
N ILE A 340 37.67 18.85 -20.77
CA ILE A 340 38.09 19.60 -21.95
C ILE A 340 36.89 19.69 -22.88
N VAL A 341 36.45 20.91 -23.20
CA VAL A 341 35.38 21.16 -24.16
C VAL A 341 35.99 21.77 -25.40
N SER A 342 35.82 21.15 -26.57
CA SER A 342 36.37 21.64 -27.83
C SER A 342 35.31 21.78 -28.92
N THR A 343 35.47 22.81 -29.73
CA THR A 343 34.74 23.08 -30.98
C THR A 343 35.79 23.41 -32.04
N PRO A 344 35.42 23.60 -33.33
CA PRO A 344 36.42 23.87 -34.38
C PRO A 344 37.27 25.13 -34.13
N THR A 345 36.74 26.11 -33.38
CA THR A 345 37.39 27.41 -33.15
C THR A 345 37.69 27.68 -31.69
N THR A 346 37.34 26.78 -30.76
CA THR A 346 37.49 27.05 -29.32
C THR A 346 37.80 25.79 -28.53
N VAL A 347 38.72 25.87 -27.58
CA VAL A 347 39.02 24.83 -26.58
C VAL A 347 38.96 25.43 -25.18
N LYS A 348 38.23 24.80 -24.26
CA LYS A 348 38.08 25.21 -22.86
C LYS A 348 38.58 24.10 -21.95
N TYR A 349 39.39 24.46 -20.96
CA TYR A 349 39.99 23.56 -19.99
C TYR A 349 39.42 23.83 -18.61
N TYR A 350 38.88 22.79 -17.99
CA TYR A 350 38.32 22.84 -16.65
C TYR A 350 39.11 21.93 -15.71
N THR A 351 39.35 22.40 -14.50
CA THR A 351 39.93 21.61 -13.40
C THR A 351 39.02 21.73 -12.18
N GLN A 352 38.59 20.59 -11.62
CA GLN A 352 37.67 20.52 -10.50
C GLN A 352 36.41 21.41 -10.72
N GLY A 353 35.85 21.34 -11.93
CA GLY A 353 34.68 22.12 -12.35
C GLY A 353 34.94 23.61 -12.64
N ARG A 354 36.16 24.12 -12.48
CA ARG A 354 36.51 25.52 -12.72
C ARG A 354 37.20 25.70 -14.06
N LEU A 355 36.73 26.64 -14.88
CA LEU A 355 37.39 27.01 -16.13
C LEU A 355 38.74 27.66 -15.80
N ILE A 356 39.85 27.07 -16.25
CA ILE A 356 41.21 27.57 -16.00
C ILE A 356 41.83 28.24 -17.22
N LYS A 357 41.45 27.80 -18.43
CA LYS A 357 41.98 28.30 -19.69
C LYS A 357 40.96 28.14 -20.82
N CYS A 358 40.89 29.12 -21.71
CA CYS A 358 40.16 29.04 -22.97
C CYS A 358 41.08 29.51 -24.10
N CYS A 359 41.12 28.76 -25.20
CA CYS A 359 41.82 29.13 -26.42
C CYS A 359 40.78 29.29 -27.52
N GLU A 360 40.79 30.41 -28.23
CA GLU A 360 39.92 30.70 -29.36
C GLU A 360 40.78 31.05 -30.57
N THR A 361 40.36 30.62 -31.75
CA THR A 361 41.04 30.92 -33.02
C THR A 361 40.03 31.51 -33.99
N ASP A 362 40.32 32.72 -34.48
CA ASP A 362 39.53 33.40 -35.49
C ASP A 362 40.41 34.04 -36.57
N SER A 363 39.80 34.78 -37.50
CA SER A 363 40.51 35.50 -38.57
C SER A 363 41.45 36.61 -38.08
N THR A 364 41.36 37.01 -36.80
CA THR A 364 42.13 38.09 -36.18
C THR A 364 43.39 37.59 -35.46
N GLY A 365 43.38 36.33 -35.01
CA GLY A 365 44.52 35.67 -34.38
C GLY A 365 44.10 34.55 -33.42
N ASN A 366 45.04 34.11 -32.59
CA ASN A 366 44.77 33.19 -31.49
C ASN A 366 44.53 33.99 -30.21
N ILE A 367 43.42 33.77 -29.53
CA ILE A 367 43.10 34.40 -28.25
C ILE A 367 43.24 33.34 -27.17
N THR A 368 44.09 33.61 -26.17
CA THR A 368 44.17 32.79 -24.96
C THR A 368 43.63 33.57 -23.78
N THR A 369 42.62 33.01 -23.11
CA THR A 369 42.06 33.54 -21.87
C THR A 369 42.40 32.64 -20.70
N SER A 370 43.08 33.18 -19.69
CA SER A 370 43.44 32.50 -18.45
C SER A 370 42.60 32.99 -17.28
N TYR A 371 42.25 32.08 -16.36
CA TYR A 371 41.37 32.33 -15.23
C TYR A 371 42.09 32.02 -13.92
N THR A 372 42.13 33.00 -13.01
CA THR A 372 42.83 32.91 -11.73
C THR A 372 41.83 32.96 -10.59
N TYR A 373 41.98 32.05 -9.62
CA TYR A 373 41.12 31.92 -8.46
C TYR A 373 41.93 32.14 -7.18
N ASN A 374 41.28 32.63 -6.12
CA ASN A 374 41.88 32.70 -4.78
C ASN A 374 41.74 31.35 -4.03
N ASP A 375 42.29 31.29 -2.81
CA ASP A 375 42.26 30.09 -1.95
C ASP A 375 40.84 29.67 -1.53
N LYS A 376 39.89 30.61 -1.52
CA LYS A 376 38.45 30.35 -1.31
C LYS A 376 37.76 29.83 -2.58
N GLY A 377 38.48 29.74 -3.70
CA GLY A 377 37.97 29.27 -4.98
C GLY A 377 37.17 30.28 -5.78
N GLN A 378 37.24 31.56 -5.44
CA GLN A 378 36.53 32.64 -6.12
C GLN A 378 37.38 33.18 -7.28
N LEU A 379 36.77 33.44 -8.44
CA LEU A 379 37.45 33.97 -9.61
C LEU A 379 37.89 35.41 -9.35
N THR A 380 39.19 35.67 -9.29
CA THR A 380 39.74 37.01 -9.03
C THR A 380 40.11 37.73 -10.31
N THR A 381 40.71 37.02 -11.27
CA THR A 381 41.23 37.62 -12.49
C THR A 381 40.92 36.77 -13.71
N THR A 382 40.55 37.42 -14.80
CA THR A 382 40.50 36.85 -16.15
C THR A 382 41.43 37.67 -17.04
N LEU A 383 42.39 37.03 -17.70
CA LEU A 383 43.32 37.70 -18.61
C LEU A 383 43.20 37.10 -20.01
N SER A 384 42.77 37.90 -20.98
CA SER A 384 42.70 37.55 -22.40
C SER A 384 43.86 38.18 -23.15
N VAL A 385 44.64 37.37 -23.84
CA VAL A 385 45.78 37.77 -24.68
C VAL A 385 45.47 37.39 -26.12
N THR A 386 45.52 38.37 -27.03
CA THR A 386 45.38 38.14 -28.46
C THR A 386 46.77 38.10 -29.10
N GLU A 387 47.08 37.00 -29.77
CA GLU A 387 48.34 36.78 -30.47
C GLU A 387 48.12 36.66 -31.98
N LYS A 388 48.99 37.31 -32.75
CA LYS A 388 49.02 37.18 -34.22
C LYS A 388 50.45 36.87 -34.65
N ASN A 389 50.62 35.80 -35.45
CA ASN A 389 51.94 35.31 -35.87
C ASN A 389 52.91 35.05 -34.69
N GLY A 390 52.39 34.57 -33.56
CA GLY A 390 53.20 34.28 -32.35
C GLY A 390 53.62 35.50 -31.54
N GLN A 391 53.10 36.70 -31.83
CA GLN A 391 53.35 37.92 -31.07
C GLN A 391 52.08 38.44 -30.40
N PRO A 392 52.12 38.80 -29.09
CA PRO A 392 50.96 39.36 -28.39
C PRO A 392 50.69 40.80 -28.84
N ILE A 393 49.51 41.01 -29.44
CA ILE A 393 49.11 42.31 -30.01
C ILE A 393 48.10 43.07 -29.14
N ASN A 394 47.35 42.38 -28.29
CA ASN A 394 46.37 43.00 -27.40
C ASN A 394 46.19 42.19 -26.11
N GLU A 395 45.89 42.88 -25.02
CA GLU A 395 45.64 42.28 -23.71
C GLU A 395 44.47 42.98 -23.04
N VAL A 396 43.61 42.18 -22.43
CA VAL A 396 42.45 42.67 -21.67
C VAL A 396 42.33 41.86 -20.38
N GLN A 397 42.26 42.57 -19.27
CA GLN A 397 42.14 41.97 -17.94
C GLN A 397 40.79 42.32 -17.33
N THR A 398 40.16 41.37 -16.66
CA THR A 398 39.01 41.61 -15.79
C THR A 398 39.38 41.23 -14.36
N SER A 399 39.28 42.18 -13.44
CA SER A 399 39.60 41.99 -12.02
C SER A 399 38.32 42.08 -11.18
N ARG A 400 38.25 41.28 -10.12
CA ARG A 400 37.09 41.17 -9.22
C ARG A 400 37.49 41.36 -7.77
N LEU A 401 36.67 42.10 -7.03
CA LEU A 401 36.82 42.35 -5.60
C LEU A 401 35.65 41.72 -4.85
N TYR A 402 35.99 41.06 -3.75
CA TYR A 402 35.04 40.40 -2.87
C TYR A 402 35.02 41.08 -1.49
N ASP A 403 33.84 41.13 -0.87
CA ASP A 403 33.71 41.54 0.53
C ASP A 403 34.22 40.41 1.48
N PRO A 404 34.36 40.68 2.80
CA PRO A 404 34.81 39.66 3.76
C PRO A 404 33.92 38.41 3.82
N GLN A 405 32.63 38.56 3.53
CA GLN A 405 31.63 37.49 3.49
C GLN A 405 31.74 36.65 2.21
N GLY A 406 32.46 37.13 1.20
CA GLY A 406 32.73 36.43 -0.05
C GLY A 406 31.81 36.80 -1.22
N HIS A 407 31.06 37.89 -1.13
CA HIS A 407 30.24 38.39 -2.24
C HIS A 407 31.10 39.25 -3.17
N CYS A 408 30.95 39.06 -4.49
CA CYS A 408 31.64 39.87 -5.48
C CYS A 408 30.98 41.26 -5.58
N ILE A 409 31.57 42.27 -4.95
CA ILE A 409 31.00 43.62 -4.87
C ILE A 409 31.42 44.54 -6.02
N PHE A 410 32.54 44.23 -6.68
CA PHE A 410 33.07 45.05 -7.76
C PHE A 410 33.80 44.20 -8.80
N GLU A 411 33.64 44.56 -10.07
CA GLU A 411 34.35 44.00 -11.21
C GLU A 411 34.75 45.14 -12.16
N VAL A 412 35.97 45.08 -12.70
CA VAL A 412 36.46 46.06 -13.66
C VAL A 412 37.19 45.34 -14.79
N LYS A 413 36.88 45.72 -16.04
CA LYS A 413 37.60 45.25 -17.22
C LYS A 413 38.48 46.36 -17.74
N THR A 414 39.77 46.11 -17.93
CA THR A 414 40.79 47.11 -18.27
C THR A 414 41.76 46.58 -19.33
N ASN A 415 42.42 47.48 -20.04
CA ASN A 415 43.64 47.16 -20.75
C ASN A 415 44.82 47.32 -19.77
N PRO A 416 45.53 46.24 -19.40
CA PRO A 416 46.55 46.30 -18.37
C PRO A 416 47.77 47.13 -18.78
N LYS A 417 48.01 47.34 -20.09
CA LYS A 417 49.11 48.15 -20.63
C LYS A 417 48.77 49.63 -20.61
N THR A 418 47.62 50.02 -21.15
CA THR A 418 47.22 51.43 -21.25
C THR A 418 46.51 51.96 -20.01
N LYS A 419 46.15 51.08 -19.06
CA LYS A 419 45.34 51.39 -17.87
C LYS A 419 43.99 52.03 -18.21
N THR A 420 43.50 51.75 -19.41
CA THR A 420 42.19 52.22 -19.87
C THR A 420 41.15 51.21 -19.43
N ASP A 421 40.14 51.67 -18.70
CA ASP A 421 39.01 50.82 -18.34
C ASP A 421 38.11 50.60 -19.56
N PHE A 422 37.32 49.55 -19.57
CA PHE A 422 36.31 49.24 -20.58
C PHE A 422 34.91 49.31 -19.98
N TYR A 423 34.78 48.77 -18.76
CA TYR A 423 33.60 48.91 -17.93
C TYR A 423 33.95 48.74 -16.45
N HIS A 424 33.03 49.22 -15.61
CA HIS A 424 32.95 48.90 -14.19
C HIS A 424 31.61 48.26 -13.88
N ARG A 425 31.60 47.28 -12.99
CA ARG A 425 30.38 46.66 -12.48
C ARG A 425 30.40 46.68 -10.96
N ALA A 426 29.36 47.20 -10.34
CA ALA A 426 29.24 47.33 -8.90
C ALA A 426 27.93 46.69 -8.42
N ARG A 427 28.02 45.91 -7.34
CA ARG A 427 26.88 45.21 -6.73
C ARG A 427 26.63 45.72 -5.33
N ARG A 428 25.36 45.98 -5.01
CA ARG A 428 24.91 46.27 -3.64
C ARG A 428 24.37 44.98 -3.04
N ILE A 429 24.93 44.59 -1.90
CA ILE A 429 24.56 43.39 -1.17
C ILE A 429 23.77 43.79 0.06
N GLY A 430 22.60 43.17 0.25
CA GLY A 430 21.75 43.35 1.42
C GLY A 430 22.34 42.67 2.65
N ILE A 431 21.77 42.98 3.82
CA ILE A 431 22.20 42.38 5.11
C ILE A 431 22.04 40.86 5.17
N ASP A 432 21.15 40.31 4.34
CA ASP A 432 20.86 38.89 4.22
C ASP A 432 21.73 38.19 3.15
N GLY A 433 22.67 38.91 2.54
CA GLY A 433 23.56 38.42 1.49
C GLY A 433 22.95 38.45 0.07
N SER A 434 21.70 38.92 -0.07
CA SER A 434 21.06 39.03 -1.39
C SER A 434 21.65 40.18 -2.22
N ILE A 435 21.67 40.04 -3.55
CA ILE A 435 22.06 41.14 -4.45
C ILE A 435 20.84 42.05 -4.62
N GLU A 436 20.88 43.25 -4.06
CA GLU A 436 19.78 44.22 -4.21
C GLU A 436 19.81 44.91 -5.58
N SER A 437 21.02 45.23 -6.04
CA SER A 437 21.23 45.87 -7.35
C SER A 437 22.59 45.50 -7.92
N ASP A 438 22.65 45.32 -9.24
CA ASP A 438 23.88 45.12 -10.00
C ASP A 438 23.93 46.16 -11.12
N SER A 439 24.96 47.01 -11.09
CA SER A 439 25.12 48.12 -12.04
C SER A 439 26.36 47.88 -12.90
N LEU A 440 26.22 47.93 -14.22
CA LEU A 440 27.30 47.80 -15.19
C LEU A 440 27.42 49.11 -15.98
N LYS A 441 28.54 49.81 -15.90
CA LYS A 441 28.80 51.08 -16.58
C LYS A 441 29.97 50.95 -17.55
N TYR A 442 29.72 51.27 -18.81
CA TYR A 442 30.71 51.28 -19.88
C TYR A 442 31.42 52.65 -19.95
N MET A 443 32.64 52.65 -20.50
CA MET A 443 33.40 53.89 -20.67
C MET A 443 32.77 54.90 -21.61
N ASP A 444 31.97 54.45 -22.57
CA ASP A 444 31.26 55.33 -23.49
C ASP A 444 30.05 56.03 -22.85
N GLY A 445 29.81 55.79 -21.55
CA GLY A 445 28.75 56.41 -20.77
C GLY A 445 27.48 55.56 -20.63
N ARG A 446 27.33 54.50 -21.44
CA ARG A 446 26.18 53.59 -21.32
C ARG A 446 26.22 52.84 -19.99
N TYR A 447 25.06 52.53 -19.43
CA TYR A 447 25.00 51.69 -18.23
C TYR A 447 23.71 50.88 -18.12
N THR A 448 23.79 49.79 -17.38
CA THR A 448 22.70 48.87 -17.11
C THR A 448 22.54 48.72 -15.59
N VAL A 449 21.30 48.66 -15.11
CA VAL A 449 20.98 48.38 -13.71
C VAL A 449 20.05 47.18 -13.65
N SER A 450 20.44 46.16 -12.91
CA SER A 450 19.68 44.93 -12.69
C SER A 450 19.26 44.80 -11.24
N SER A 451 18.06 44.27 -11.01
CA SER A 451 17.47 44.04 -9.69
C SER A 451 17.01 42.60 -9.54
N TYR A 452 17.05 42.09 -8.32
CA TYR A 452 16.75 40.69 -8.01
C TYR A 452 15.71 40.58 -6.90
N ASN A 453 14.98 39.46 -6.88
CA ASN A 453 14.12 39.13 -5.73
C ASN A 453 14.95 38.51 -4.58
N LYS A 454 14.28 38.20 -3.47
CA LYS A 454 14.92 37.59 -2.28
C LYS A 454 15.53 36.21 -2.54
N GLN A 455 15.06 35.50 -3.58
CA GLN A 455 15.62 34.23 -4.03
C GLN A 455 16.84 34.39 -4.95
N GLY A 456 17.25 35.63 -5.24
CA GLY A 456 18.37 35.93 -6.14
C GLY A 456 18.05 35.82 -7.62
N LEU A 457 16.76 35.79 -8.00
CA LEU A 457 16.31 35.73 -9.40
C LEU A 457 16.17 37.14 -9.97
N LEU A 458 16.66 37.36 -11.19
CA LEU A 458 16.67 38.65 -11.89
C LEU A 458 15.25 39.10 -12.23
N THR A 459 14.72 40.11 -11.54
CA THR A 459 13.35 40.59 -11.76
C THR A 459 13.26 41.73 -12.76
N GLU A 460 14.28 42.58 -12.83
CA GLU A 460 14.29 43.76 -13.69
C GLU A 460 15.71 44.05 -14.21
N THR A 461 15.80 44.49 -15.46
CA THR A 461 16.99 45.11 -16.03
C THR A 461 16.59 46.41 -16.72
N LYS A 462 17.28 47.51 -16.44
CA LYS A 462 17.11 48.82 -17.08
C LYS A 462 18.38 49.19 -17.83
N GLU A 463 18.24 49.63 -19.07
CA GLU A 463 19.35 49.96 -19.96
C GLU A 463 19.31 51.45 -20.29
N TYR A 464 20.47 52.11 -20.19
CA TYR A 464 20.61 53.55 -20.39
C TYR A 464 21.70 53.85 -21.40
N ASN A 465 21.44 54.86 -22.23
CA ASN A 465 22.37 55.34 -23.24
C ASN A 465 23.49 56.18 -22.63
N LYS A 466 24.41 56.60 -23.51
CA LYS A 466 25.54 57.48 -23.15
C LYS A 466 25.13 58.86 -22.61
N ASN A 467 23.90 59.30 -22.89
CA ASN A 467 23.33 60.56 -22.39
C ASN A 467 22.58 60.36 -21.04
N GLY A 468 22.48 59.12 -20.55
CA GLY A 468 21.74 58.78 -19.34
C GLY A 468 20.24 58.59 -19.53
N GLU A 469 19.75 58.57 -20.78
CA GLU A 469 18.34 58.30 -21.09
C GLU A 469 18.08 56.80 -21.13
N MET A 470 16.93 56.35 -20.61
CA MET A 470 16.54 54.94 -20.64
C MET A 470 16.24 54.52 -22.07
N GLU A 471 16.97 53.53 -22.60
CA GLU A 471 16.75 52.98 -23.95
C GLU A 471 15.82 51.77 -23.95
N GLY A 472 15.84 51.01 -22.87
CA GLY A 472 15.04 49.81 -22.75
C GLY A 472 14.98 49.28 -21.33
N TYR A 473 14.03 48.39 -21.10
CA TYR A 473 13.94 47.65 -19.85
C TYR A 473 13.32 46.28 -20.07
N THR A 474 13.69 45.33 -19.20
CA THR A 474 13.19 43.97 -19.19
C THR A 474 12.67 43.63 -17.81
N VAL A 475 11.48 43.03 -17.72
CA VAL A 475 10.89 42.52 -16.47
C VAL A 475 10.66 41.02 -16.59
N ASN A 476 11.04 40.28 -15.55
CA ASN A 476 10.85 38.84 -15.49
C ASN A 476 9.92 38.46 -14.33
N LYS A 477 9.14 37.40 -14.54
CA LYS A 477 8.30 36.78 -13.51
C LYS A 477 8.65 35.31 -13.36
N TYR A 478 8.43 34.80 -12.16
CA TYR A 478 8.76 33.44 -11.77
C TYR A 478 7.56 32.81 -11.06
N ASP A 479 7.46 31.48 -11.12
CA ASP A 479 6.55 30.72 -10.27
C ASP A 479 7.13 30.48 -8.86
N ASP A 480 6.36 29.83 -8.00
CA ASP A 480 6.76 29.50 -6.62
C ASP A 480 7.97 28.54 -6.54
N LYS A 481 8.29 27.86 -7.63
CA LYS A 481 9.46 26.97 -7.76
C LYS A 481 10.69 27.70 -8.31
N GLY A 482 10.59 29.01 -8.58
CA GLY A 482 11.67 29.83 -9.14
C GLY A 482 11.90 29.66 -10.64
N ARG A 483 10.94 29.04 -11.37
CA ARG A 483 11.00 28.89 -12.82
C ARG A 483 10.45 30.13 -13.50
N MET A 484 11.13 30.63 -14.53
CA MET A 484 10.68 31.82 -15.26
C MET A 484 9.36 31.52 -15.98
N THR A 485 8.34 32.35 -15.80
CA THR A 485 7.02 32.18 -16.43
C THR A 485 6.74 33.23 -17.49
N GLU A 486 7.32 34.42 -17.34
CA GLU A 486 7.17 35.53 -18.25
C GLU A 486 8.47 36.35 -18.31
N SER A 487 8.84 36.79 -19.51
CA SER A 487 9.82 37.86 -19.71
C SER A 487 9.22 38.90 -20.65
N GLN A 488 9.34 40.18 -20.30
CA GLN A 488 8.86 41.26 -21.14
C GLN A 488 9.94 42.31 -21.29
N HIS A 489 10.40 42.51 -22.51
CA HIS A 489 11.30 43.57 -22.92
C HIS A 489 10.52 44.71 -23.61
N GLN A 490 10.91 45.94 -23.32
CA GLN A 490 10.41 47.14 -23.98
C GLN A 490 11.57 48.08 -24.34
N ASN A 491 11.54 48.60 -25.56
CA ASN A 491 12.39 49.69 -26.00
C ASN A 491 11.68 51.03 -25.78
N MET A 492 12.35 51.94 -25.10
CA MET A 492 11.87 53.27 -24.73
C MET A 492 12.26 54.34 -25.75
N LEU A 493 13.33 54.10 -26.51
CA LEU A 493 13.72 54.96 -27.62
C LEU A 493 13.09 54.48 -28.92
N PHE A 494 12.14 55.27 -29.41
CA PHE A 494 11.51 55.11 -30.71
C PHE A 494 12.46 55.64 -31.78
N VAL A 495 13.35 54.79 -32.27
CA VAL A 495 14.11 55.08 -33.48
C VAL A 495 13.14 54.87 -34.66
N ASN A 496 13.13 55.77 -35.65
CA ASN A 496 12.22 55.72 -36.82
C ASN A 496 12.56 54.55 -37.78
N SER A 497 12.70 53.32 -37.29
CA SER A 497 12.90 52.12 -38.08
C SER A 497 11.67 51.22 -37.99
N PRO A 498 10.99 50.93 -39.11
CA PRO A 498 9.79 50.10 -39.10
C PRO A 498 10.05 48.66 -38.62
N ASN A 499 11.30 48.19 -38.71
CA ASN A 499 11.71 46.84 -38.32
C ASN A 499 12.24 46.74 -36.88
N GLN A 500 12.29 47.85 -36.13
CA GLN A 500 12.70 47.81 -34.72
C GLN A 500 11.63 47.09 -33.90
N ILE A 501 12.04 46.17 -33.01
CA ILE A 501 11.13 45.56 -32.04
C ILE A 501 10.93 46.57 -30.90
N LEU A 502 9.73 47.10 -30.73
CA LEU A 502 9.38 47.99 -29.62
C LEU A 502 9.11 47.23 -28.32
N SER A 503 8.50 46.06 -28.42
CA SER A 503 8.30 45.19 -27.27
C SER A 503 8.34 43.73 -27.68
N GLN A 504 8.91 42.91 -26.81
CA GLN A 504 8.85 41.46 -26.90
C GLN A 504 8.35 40.91 -25.57
N LYS A 505 7.28 40.13 -25.62
CA LYS A 505 6.77 39.39 -24.47
C LYS A 505 6.93 37.90 -24.74
N GLU A 506 7.44 37.17 -23.76
CA GLU A 506 7.67 35.74 -23.80
C GLU A 506 6.95 35.07 -22.64
N LEU A 507 6.32 33.94 -22.91
CA LEU A 507 5.66 33.06 -21.94
C LEU A 507 6.34 31.69 -21.98
N TYR A 508 6.68 31.19 -20.80
CA TYR A 508 7.46 29.97 -20.63
C TYR A 508 6.55 28.85 -20.12
N GLU A 509 6.43 27.77 -20.88
CA GLU A 509 5.54 26.64 -20.59
C GLU A 509 6.35 25.41 -20.17
N TYR A 510 5.92 24.75 -19.09
CA TYR A 510 6.58 23.57 -18.54
C TYR A 510 5.66 22.36 -18.54
N ASP A 511 6.21 21.16 -18.70
CA ASP A 511 5.48 19.92 -18.49
C ASP A 511 5.31 19.57 -17.00
N LYS A 512 4.58 18.49 -16.71
CA LYS A 512 4.36 17.99 -15.34
C LYS A 512 5.65 17.51 -14.65
N TYR A 513 6.69 17.19 -15.42
CA TYR A 513 7.97 16.70 -14.91
C TYR A 513 8.98 17.82 -14.64
N GLY A 514 8.66 19.06 -15.04
CA GLY A 514 9.44 20.26 -14.79
C GLY A 514 10.32 20.72 -15.95
N TYR A 515 10.20 20.13 -17.14
CA TYR A 515 10.94 20.54 -18.34
C TYR A 515 10.27 21.72 -19.03
N LEU A 516 11.07 22.71 -19.46
CA LEU A 516 10.61 23.80 -20.31
C LEU A 516 10.31 23.20 -21.68
N THR A 517 9.06 23.22 -22.13
CA THR A 517 8.67 22.62 -23.41
C THR A 517 8.53 23.67 -24.51
N ARG A 518 8.03 24.86 -24.16
CA ARG A 518 7.74 25.91 -25.13
C ARG A 518 8.05 27.30 -24.60
N ILE A 519 8.51 28.18 -25.48
CA ILE A 519 8.58 29.62 -25.27
C ILE A 519 7.70 30.27 -26.33
N VAL A 520 6.54 30.77 -25.91
CA VAL A 520 5.61 31.49 -26.79
C VAL A 520 5.96 32.97 -26.71
N TYR A 521 6.26 33.58 -27.85
CA TYR A 521 6.63 34.99 -27.90
C TYR A 521 5.68 35.80 -28.77
N GLN A 522 5.51 37.07 -28.39
CA GLN A 522 4.85 38.09 -29.18
C GLN A 522 5.78 39.30 -29.30
N ARG A 523 5.95 39.81 -30.51
CA ARG A 523 6.73 41.00 -30.82
C ARG A 523 5.83 42.09 -31.38
N ILE A 524 6.06 43.32 -30.95
CA ILE A 524 5.45 44.53 -31.49
C ILE A 524 6.56 45.32 -32.16
N PHE A 525 6.39 45.67 -33.44
CA PHE A 525 7.38 46.41 -34.22
C PHE A 525 7.11 47.92 -34.25
N GLY A 526 8.08 48.71 -34.71
CA GLY A 526 7.99 50.16 -34.87
C GLY A 526 6.81 50.62 -35.74
N ASN A 527 6.44 49.80 -36.73
CA ASN A 527 5.25 50.00 -37.56
C ASN A 527 3.92 49.53 -36.90
N SER A 528 3.94 49.21 -35.61
CA SER A 528 2.82 48.62 -34.84
C SER A 528 2.35 47.24 -35.29
N GLN A 529 3.07 46.57 -36.21
CA GLN A 529 2.79 45.19 -36.58
C GLN A 529 3.07 44.27 -35.40
N LYS A 530 2.21 43.27 -35.22
CA LYS A 530 2.36 42.23 -34.22
C LYS A 530 2.72 40.93 -34.90
N THR A 531 3.76 40.26 -34.43
CA THR A 531 4.05 38.88 -34.80
C THR A 531 4.09 38.02 -33.56
N SER A 532 3.71 36.75 -33.72
CA SER A 532 3.80 35.76 -32.65
C SER A 532 4.48 34.52 -33.18
N GLY A 533 5.18 33.81 -32.31
CA GLY A 533 5.82 32.55 -32.63
C GLY A 533 6.02 31.69 -31.40
N CYS A 534 6.58 30.51 -31.61
CA CYS A 534 6.84 29.55 -30.55
C CYS A 534 8.18 28.87 -30.81
N LEU A 535 8.99 28.74 -29.76
CA LEU A 535 10.18 27.91 -29.74
C LEU A 535 9.87 26.64 -28.95
N THR A 536 10.18 25.47 -29.51
CA THR A 536 10.04 24.18 -28.82
C THR A 536 11.38 23.75 -28.26
N CYS A 537 11.40 23.30 -27.02
CA CYS A 537 12.60 22.75 -26.38
C CYS A 537 12.54 21.22 -26.42
N LEU A 538 13.62 20.60 -26.87
CA LEU A 538 13.74 19.15 -27.02
C LEU A 538 14.71 18.59 -25.98
N TYR A 539 14.44 17.36 -25.56
CA TYR A 539 15.26 16.62 -24.60
C TYR A 539 15.46 15.18 -25.07
N ASP A 540 16.62 14.61 -24.79
CA ASP A 540 16.92 13.19 -25.04
C ASP A 540 16.31 12.26 -23.96
N GLU A 541 16.53 10.95 -24.09
CA GLU A 541 16.05 9.95 -23.13
C GLU A 541 16.63 10.12 -21.71
N TYR A 542 17.79 10.76 -21.58
CA TYR A 542 18.46 11.07 -20.31
C TYR A 542 18.08 12.46 -19.75
N GLY A 543 17.20 13.19 -20.45
CA GLY A 543 16.75 14.52 -20.09
C GLY A 543 17.79 15.62 -20.29
N ASN A 544 18.78 15.45 -21.16
CA ASN A 544 19.65 16.54 -21.61
C ASN A 544 18.92 17.33 -22.70
N ARG A 545 19.10 18.65 -22.71
CA ARG A 545 18.57 19.49 -23.78
C ARG A 545 19.34 19.22 -25.06
N ILE A 546 18.61 19.01 -26.15
CA ILE A 546 19.17 18.77 -27.49
C ILE A 546 18.58 19.77 -28.49
N ASP A 547 19.24 19.89 -29.63
CA ASP A 547 18.67 20.47 -30.85
C ASP A 547 18.26 19.36 -31.82
N GLY A 548 17.31 19.65 -32.70
CA GLY A 548 16.79 18.68 -33.68
C GLY A 548 17.71 18.46 -34.89
N ASP A 549 18.77 19.27 -35.03
CA ASP A 549 19.60 19.35 -36.23
C ASP A 549 21.01 18.77 -36.00
N SER A 550 21.18 17.96 -34.95
CA SER A 550 22.47 17.37 -34.57
C SER A 550 22.32 15.92 -34.11
N TYR A 551 23.38 15.13 -34.31
CA TYR A 551 23.56 13.85 -33.62
C TYR A 551 24.39 14.00 -32.36
N TYR A 552 24.14 13.12 -31.38
CA TYR A 552 24.75 13.14 -30.06
C TYR A 552 25.33 11.78 -29.70
N GLU A 553 26.54 11.75 -29.15
CA GLU A 553 27.17 10.56 -28.55
C GLU A 553 27.28 10.76 -27.04
N TYR A 554 27.13 9.67 -26.27
CA TYR A 554 27.02 9.71 -24.81
C TYR A 554 28.10 8.86 -24.14
N ASP A 555 28.54 9.29 -22.95
CA ASP A 555 29.32 8.43 -22.06
C ASP A 555 28.44 7.46 -21.26
N ASN A 556 29.06 6.60 -20.47
CA ASN A 556 28.39 5.62 -19.61
C ASN A 556 27.60 6.26 -18.44
N THR A 557 27.59 7.58 -18.31
CA THR A 557 26.80 8.31 -17.30
C THR A 557 25.52 8.92 -17.89
N GLY A 558 25.31 8.79 -19.21
CA GLY A 558 24.19 9.42 -19.92
C GLY A 558 24.44 10.91 -20.25
N GLN A 559 25.68 11.39 -20.11
CA GLN A 559 26.07 12.73 -20.53
C GLN A 559 26.53 12.69 -21.98
N TRP A 560 26.00 13.57 -22.83
CA TRP A 560 26.55 13.69 -24.18
C TRP A 560 27.98 14.22 -24.13
N ILE A 561 28.86 13.62 -24.92
CA ILE A 561 30.29 13.93 -25.04
C ILE A 561 30.69 14.33 -26.45
N CYS A 562 29.81 14.13 -27.43
CA CYS A 562 29.99 14.61 -28.79
C CYS A 562 28.63 15.12 -29.29
N ARG A 563 28.63 16.28 -29.94
CA ARG A 563 27.49 16.84 -30.68
C ARG A 563 27.98 17.25 -32.05
N THR A 564 27.28 16.86 -33.10
CA THR A 564 27.65 17.20 -34.47
C THR A 564 26.43 17.56 -35.30
N SER A 565 26.52 18.67 -36.03
CA SER A 565 25.45 19.12 -36.92
C SER A 565 25.24 18.15 -38.09
N TYR A 566 23.97 17.90 -38.44
CA TYR A 566 23.60 17.14 -39.64
C TYR A 566 24.07 17.83 -40.92
N ASP A 567 23.79 19.13 -41.04
CA ASP A 567 24.06 19.91 -42.24
C ASP A 567 25.53 20.33 -42.37
N ASN A 568 26.26 20.37 -41.25
CA ASN A 568 27.66 20.73 -41.23
C ASN A 568 28.49 19.79 -40.33
N PRO A 569 28.95 18.64 -40.85
CA PRO A 569 29.72 17.67 -40.07
C PRO A 569 31.06 18.19 -39.53
N GLN A 570 31.54 19.35 -39.98
CA GLN A 570 32.73 20.00 -39.40
C GLN A 570 32.40 20.78 -38.12
N GLN A 571 31.14 21.15 -37.90
CA GLN A 571 30.67 21.74 -36.65
C GLN A 571 30.44 20.65 -35.61
N VAL A 572 31.54 20.25 -34.96
CA VAL A 572 31.55 19.25 -33.89
C VAL A 572 31.93 19.89 -32.58
N GLU A 573 31.15 19.65 -31.53
CA GLU A 573 31.49 19.93 -30.15
C GLU A 573 31.84 18.62 -29.43
N ARG A 574 32.97 18.59 -28.71
CA ARG A 574 33.41 17.42 -27.93
C ARG A 574 33.66 17.80 -26.49
N ILE A 575 33.34 16.89 -25.59
CA ILE A 575 33.61 16.98 -24.16
C ILE A 575 34.38 15.74 -23.74
N GLN A 576 35.57 15.94 -23.19
CA GLN A 576 36.38 14.89 -22.60
C GLN A 576 36.43 15.07 -21.09
N TYR A 577 35.92 14.10 -20.34
CA TYR A 577 36.03 14.06 -18.88
C TYR A 577 37.21 13.18 -18.45
N ILE A 578 37.94 13.66 -17.45
CA ILE A 578 38.96 12.89 -16.74
C ILE A 578 38.44 12.70 -15.32
N TYR A 579 38.13 11.46 -14.97
CA TYR A 579 37.61 11.09 -13.65
C TYR A 579 38.75 10.72 -12.70
N LYS A 580 38.50 10.89 -11.40
CA LYS A 580 39.41 10.50 -10.31
C LYS A 580 39.39 9.01 -10.02
#